data_AF-M5C9Z3-F1
#
_entry.id   AF-M5C9Z3-F1
#
_cell.length_a   1.000
_cell.length_b   1.000
_cell.length_c   1.000
_cell.angle_alpha   90.00
_cell.angle_beta   90.00
_cell.angle_gamma   90.00
#
_symmetry.space_group_name_H-M   'P 1'
#
loop_
_entity.id
_entity.type
_entity.pdbx_description
1 polymer ?
#
loop_
_entity_poly.entity_id
_entity_poly.type
_entity_poly.pdbx_seq_one_letter_code
_entity_poly.pdbx_strand_id
1 'polypeptide(L)'
;MEPMATATEITNMKARFEQEVASEKLTPLQKASYKIQKGWLNEKVGLVEIIAYPGWLITIATLKNAYAINIAGYGGPGVPKTNATYLTLLMVMQHPFSRGNTHINSSDPLAPPQIDPRCLSKSIDLETLVYSVKFGQKLSKTEPLASIVVTRQDPAPDVTSDAAISEYIKANIGSSHHSIGTVALAPKEHGGVVDTKLKVYGTANVRVADASIMPLHIGSHTQRTVYGIGEKAAKIIKST
;
A
#
# COMPACT_ATOMS: atom_id res chain seq x y z
N MET A 1 -12.74 21.94 -7.46
CA MET A 1 -13.33 20.65 -7.05
C MET A 1 -13.56 20.70 -5.56
N GLU A 2 -14.78 20.39 -5.11
CA GLU A 2 -15.05 20.19 -3.68
C GLU A 2 -14.27 18.98 -3.15
N PRO A 3 -13.78 19.04 -1.89
CA PRO A 3 -13.06 17.94 -1.26
C PRO A 3 -13.97 16.73 -1.09
N MET A 4 -13.40 15.52 -1.13
CA MET A 4 -14.15 14.28 -0.93
C MET A 4 -14.57 14.06 0.52
N ALA A 5 -13.84 14.65 1.46
CA ALA A 5 -14.10 14.61 2.89
C ALA A 5 -14.13 16.04 3.46
N THR A 6 -15.05 16.30 4.37
CA THR A 6 -15.17 17.53 5.14
C THR A 6 -14.07 17.62 6.21
N ALA A 7 -13.83 18.83 6.71
CA ALA A 7 -12.89 19.04 7.82
C ALA A 7 -13.28 18.26 9.08
N THR A 8 -14.59 18.13 9.34
CA THR A 8 -15.13 17.35 10.46
C THR A 8 -14.84 15.86 10.31
N GLU A 9 -15.04 15.29 9.11
CA GLU A 9 -14.73 13.88 8.85
C GLU A 9 -13.24 13.59 9.03
N ILE A 10 -12.37 14.44 8.49
CA ILE A 10 -10.91 14.31 8.67
C ILE A 10 -10.52 14.41 10.15
N THR A 11 -11.17 15.31 10.90
CA THR A 11 -10.94 15.45 12.34
C THR A 11 -11.36 14.19 13.10
N ASN A 12 -12.49 13.60 12.75
CA ASN A 12 -12.99 12.37 13.36
C ASN A 12 -12.10 11.16 13.03
N MET A 13 -11.60 11.06 11.78
CA MET A 13 -10.61 10.05 11.37
C MET A 13 -9.34 10.14 12.22
N LYS A 14 -8.82 11.36 12.40
CA LYS A 14 -7.65 11.61 13.25
C LYS A 14 -7.91 11.19 14.70
N ALA A 15 -9.05 11.58 15.27
CA ALA A 15 -9.41 11.24 16.64
C ALA A 15 -9.50 9.72 16.87
N ARG A 16 -10.13 8.98 15.94
CA ARG A 16 -10.17 7.51 15.98
C ARG A 16 -8.77 6.89 15.91
N PHE A 17 -7.94 7.37 15.00
CA PHE A 17 -6.55 6.88 14.89
C PHE A 17 -5.76 7.10 16.19
N GLU A 18 -5.89 8.26 16.84
CA GLU A 18 -5.23 8.51 18.12
C GLU A 18 -5.75 7.57 19.22
N GLN A 19 -7.06 7.28 19.25
CA GLN A 19 -7.63 6.31 20.19
C GLN A 19 -7.09 4.89 19.98
N GLU A 20 -7.03 4.43 18.72
CA GLU A 20 -6.46 3.12 18.37
C GLU A 20 -5.00 3.03 18.83
N VAL A 21 -4.21 4.05 18.54
CA VAL A 21 -2.77 4.09 18.87
C VAL A 21 -2.53 4.24 20.37
N ALA A 22 -3.40 4.93 21.11
CA ALA A 22 -3.25 5.09 22.57
C ALA A 22 -3.28 3.75 23.31
N SER A 23 -3.96 2.75 22.76
CA SER A 23 -4.04 1.39 23.33
C SER A 23 -2.84 0.49 22.99
N GLU A 24 -1.94 0.93 22.11
CA GLU A 24 -0.86 0.10 21.57
C GLU A 24 0.50 0.36 22.22
N LYS A 25 1.27 -0.72 22.40
CA LYS A 25 2.68 -0.63 22.77
C LYS A 25 3.54 -0.34 21.54
N LEU A 26 3.70 0.94 21.21
CA LEU A 26 4.51 1.37 20.08
C LEU A 26 6.01 1.44 20.39
N THR A 27 6.82 0.98 19.44
CA THR A 27 8.27 1.25 19.39
C THR A 27 8.55 2.74 19.14
N PRO A 28 9.73 3.26 19.50
CA PRO A 28 10.08 4.65 19.17
C PRO A 28 10.06 4.93 17.66
N LEU A 29 10.46 3.96 16.82
CA LEU A 29 10.38 4.08 15.36
C LEU A 29 8.93 4.22 14.87
N GLN A 30 7.98 3.45 15.42
CA GLN A 30 6.57 3.58 15.08
C GLN A 30 6.00 4.94 15.52
N LYS A 31 6.36 5.42 16.72
CA LYS A 31 5.96 6.76 17.19
C LYS A 31 6.47 7.86 16.26
N ALA A 32 7.74 7.78 15.85
CA ALA A 32 8.34 8.73 14.90
C ALA A 32 7.65 8.67 13.52
N SER A 33 7.36 7.46 13.03
CA SER A 33 6.66 7.23 11.78
C SER A 33 5.26 7.85 11.80
N TYR A 34 4.45 7.55 12.82
CA TYR A 34 3.11 8.14 12.95
C TYR A 34 3.13 9.65 13.12
N LYS A 35 4.13 10.21 13.79
CA LYS A 35 4.29 11.68 13.85
C LYS A 35 4.42 12.29 12.45
N ILE A 36 5.24 11.69 11.58
CA ILE A 36 5.40 12.14 10.19
C ILE A 36 4.10 11.94 9.40
N GLN A 37 3.49 10.76 9.47
CA GLN A 37 2.27 10.44 8.73
C GLN A 37 1.09 11.34 9.13
N LYS A 38 0.97 11.68 10.42
CA LYS A 38 -0.03 12.65 10.88
C LYS A 38 0.21 14.05 10.32
N GLY A 39 1.47 14.44 10.11
CA GLY A 39 1.83 15.68 9.42
C GLY A 39 1.32 15.70 7.97
N TRP A 40 1.38 14.57 7.26
CA TRP A 40 0.88 14.46 5.89
C TRP A 40 -0.62 14.75 5.74
N LEU A 41 -1.41 14.45 6.78
CA LEU A 41 -2.83 14.78 6.84
C LEU A 41 -3.12 16.28 6.96
N ASN A 42 -2.10 17.12 7.17
CA ASN A 42 -2.20 18.57 7.23
C ASN A 42 -1.56 19.25 6.00
N GLU A 43 -0.52 18.63 5.43
CA GLU A 43 0.32 19.23 4.38
C GLU A 43 -0.13 18.92 2.93
N LYS A 44 -1.30 18.30 2.74
CA LYS A 44 -1.81 17.85 1.42
C LYS A 44 -0.81 16.98 0.65
N VAL A 45 -0.13 16.06 1.33
CA VAL A 45 0.72 15.06 0.68
C VAL A 45 -0.19 14.06 -0.03
N GLY A 46 0.04 13.79 -1.32
CA GLY A 46 -0.85 12.95 -2.13
C GLY A 46 -0.99 11.54 -1.54
N LEU A 47 -2.20 11.16 -1.11
CA LEU A 47 -2.45 9.92 -0.36
C LEU A 47 -2.78 8.71 -1.24
N VAL A 48 -3.14 8.95 -2.50
CA VAL A 48 -3.71 7.93 -3.38
C VAL A 48 -3.14 8.07 -4.79
N GLU A 49 -2.57 6.98 -5.28
CA GLU A 49 -2.24 6.80 -6.70
C GLU A 49 -3.46 6.22 -7.41
N ILE A 50 -3.71 6.72 -8.63
CA ILE A 50 -4.75 6.19 -9.50
C ILE A 50 -4.07 5.58 -10.70
N ILE A 51 -4.13 4.26 -10.81
CA ILE A 51 -3.62 3.54 -11.98
C ILE A 51 -4.80 3.25 -12.88
N ALA A 52 -4.82 3.94 -14.03
CA ALA A 52 -5.77 3.65 -15.10
C ALA A 52 -5.09 2.70 -16.10
N TYR A 53 -5.63 1.49 -16.28
CA TYR A 53 -5.21 0.62 -17.38
C TYR A 53 -6.43 0.29 -18.26
N PRO A 54 -6.40 0.70 -19.55
CA PRO A 54 -7.31 0.14 -20.53
C PRO A 54 -6.94 -1.33 -20.73
N GLY A 55 -7.91 -2.22 -20.85
CA GLY A 55 -7.60 -3.64 -20.79
C GLY A 55 -6.79 -4.18 -21.96
N TRP A 56 -5.47 -4.16 -21.84
CA TRP A 56 -4.55 -5.02 -22.57
C TRP A 56 -3.16 -5.06 -21.90
N LEU A 57 -2.85 -6.17 -21.22
CA LEU A 57 -1.51 -6.72 -21.09
C LEU A 57 -1.66 -8.22 -20.79
N ILE A 58 -1.31 -9.03 -21.80
CA ILE A 58 -1.14 -10.46 -21.70
C ILE A 58 0.09 -10.72 -20.80
N THR A 59 -0.08 -11.53 -19.76
CA THR A 59 1.01 -12.41 -19.33
C THR A 59 0.47 -13.83 -19.18
N ILE A 60 0.65 -14.62 -20.23
CA ILE A 60 0.76 -16.06 -20.10
C ILE A 60 2.06 -16.32 -19.34
N ALA A 61 1.95 -16.81 -18.11
CA ALA A 61 3.02 -17.60 -17.52
C ALA A 61 2.37 -18.72 -16.71
N THR A 62 2.22 -19.87 -17.36
CA THR A 62 2.20 -21.17 -16.73
C THR A 62 3.40 -21.32 -15.79
N LEU A 63 3.23 -20.88 -14.54
CA LEU A 63 4.05 -21.31 -13.42
C LEU A 63 3.09 -21.65 -12.29
N LYS A 64 3.12 -22.91 -11.88
CA LYS A 64 2.18 -23.57 -10.96
C LYS A 64 2.05 -22.95 -9.56
N ASN A 65 2.62 -21.77 -9.29
CA ASN A 65 2.66 -21.14 -7.96
C ASN A 65 2.71 -19.60 -8.00
N ALA A 66 1.88 -18.93 -8.82
CA ALA A 66 1.74 -17.47 -8.75
C ALA A 66 0.26 -17.05 -8.80
N TYR A 67 -0.14 -16.28 -7.78
CA TYR A 67 -1.44 -15.62 -7.68
C TYR A 67 -1.60 -14.55 -8.78
N ALA A 68 -2.86 -14.36 -9.21
CA ALA A 68 -3.39 -13.40 -10.18
C ALA A 68 -3.35 -13.81 -11.67
N ILE A 69 -4.40 -14.53 -12.08
CA ILE A 69 -4.88 -14.57 -13.46
C ILE A 69 -5.60 -13.23 -13.72
N ASN A 70 -4.92 -12.26 -14.34
CA ASN A 70 -5.58 -11.06 -14.88
C ASN A 70 -6.01 -11.35 -16.33
N ILE A 71 -7.27 -11.72 -16.52
CA ILE A 71 -7.86 -11.83 -17.86
C ILE A 71 -8.39 -10.44 -18.26
N ALA A 72 -7.87 -9.92 -19.38
CA ALA A 72 -8.44 -8.78 -20.13
C ALA A 72 -8.65 -7.47 -19.34
N GLY A 73 -7.68 -7.05 -18.51
CA GLY A 73 -7.63 -5.72 -17.88
C GLY A 73 -8.86 -5.31 -17.07
N TYR A 74 -9.63 -6.30 -16.65
CA TYR A 74 -10.61 -6.21 -15.60
C TYR A 74 -9.90 -6.60 -14.31
N GLY A 75 -9.61 -5.61 -13.47
CA GLY A 75 -9.00 -5.83 -12.15
C GLY A 75 -10.01 -6.09 -11.03
N GLY A 76 -11.27 -6.35 -11.38
CA GLY A 76 -12.32 -6.68 -10.42
C GLY A 76 -12.28 -8.16 -10.00
N PRO A 77 -13.00 -8.54 -8.94
CA PRO A 77 -13.06 -9.91 -8.43
C PRO A 77 -13.91 -10.87 -9.28
N GLY A 78 -14.73 -10.33 -10.20
CA GLY A 78 -15.64 -11.12 -11.03
C GLY A 78 -15.00 -11.81 -12.23
N VAL A 79 -15.84 -12.41 -13.06
CA VAL A 79 -15.44 -12.96 -14.36
C VAL A 79 -15.74 -11.91 -15.43
N PRO A 80 -14.75 -11.51 -16.27
CA PRO A 80 -14.99 -10.63 -17.39
C PRO A 80 -16.04 -11.21 -18.33
N LYS A 81 -16.97 -10.37 -18.80
CA LYS A 81 -17.97 -10.74 -19.80
C LYS A 81 -17.29 -10.93 -21.15
N THR A 82 -17.72 -11.95 -21.88
CA THR A 82 -17.29 -12.19 -23.25
C THR A 82 -17.65 -10.98 -24.12
N ASN A 83 -16.75 -10.58 -25.03
CA ASN A 83 -16.92 -9.45 -25.94
C ASN A 83 -17.17 -8.09 -25.26
N ALA A 84 -16.69 -7.90 -24.03
CA ALA A 84 -16.73 -6.61 -23.34
C ALA A 84 -15.33 -5.99 -23.22
N THR A 85 -15.27 -4.65 -23.25
CA THR A 85 -14.05 -3.88 -23.00
C THR A 85 -14.12 -3.25 -21.62
N TYR A 86 -13.00 -3.26 -20.91
CA TYR A 86 -12.90 -2.75 -19.56
C TYR A 86 -11.85 -1.64 -19.47
N LEU A 87 -12.16 -0.66 -18.64
CA LEU A 87 -11.21 0.27 -18.07
C LEU A 87 -11.26 0.09 -16.56
N THR A 88 -10.11 -0.12 -15.93
CA THR A 88 -10.02 -0.19 -14.48
C THR A 88 -9.31 1.04 -13.93
N LEU A 89 -9.87 1.63 -12.89
CA LEU A 89 -9.24 2.66 -12.07
C LEU A 89 -8.85 2.02 -10.73
N LEU A 90 -7.58 1.62 -10.56
CA LEU A 90 -7.11 1.14 -9.27
C LEU A 90 -6.81 2.33 -8.36
N MET A 91 -7.45 2.30 -7.19
CA MET A 91 -7.19 3.25 -6.12
C MET A 91 -6.14 2.67 -5.18
N VAL A 92 -4.89 3.14 -5.27
CA VAL A 92 -3.76 2.58 -4.53
C VAL A 92 -3.36 3.55 -3.42
N MET A 93 -3.56 3.13 -2.17
CA MET A 93 -3.13 3.90 -0.99
C MET A 93 -1.60 3.85 -0.87
N GLN A 94 -0.97 5.02 -0.89
CA GLN A 94 0.50 5.15 -0.94
C GLN A 94 1.14 5.23 0.45
N HIS A 95 0.37 5.63 1.46
CA HIS A 95 0.88 5.94 2.80
C HIS A 95 0.05 5.26 3.90
N PRO A 96 -0.01 3.90 3.91
CA PRO A 96 -0.79 3.16 4.90
C PRO A 96 -0.31 3.44 6.33
N PHE A 97 -1.23 3.53 7.28
CA PHE A 97 -0.94 3.56 8.72
C PHE A 97 -0.82 2.14 9.30
N SER A 98 -1.50 1.16 8.72
CA SER A 98 -1.36 -0.25 9.08
C SER A 98 0.07 -0.74 8.94
N ARG A 99 0.45 -1.69 9.80
CA ARG A 99 1.78 -2.31 9.80
C ARG A 99 1.65 -3.81 10.00
N GLY A 100 2.22 -4.55 9.06
CA GLY A 100 2.33 -6.00 9.10
C GLY A 100 3.65 -6.50 9.64
N ASN A 101 3.87 -7.80 9.50
CA ASN A 101 5.10 -8.48 9.83
C ASN A 101 5.37 -9.63 8.84
N THR A 102 6.62 -10.10 8.83
CA THR A 102 7.03 -11.31 8.13
C THR A 102 7.97 -12.06 9.04
N HIS A 103 7.68 -13.33 9.30
CA HIS A 103 8.44 -14.17 10.20
C HIS A 103 8.55 -15.60 9.67
N ILE A 104 9.62 -16.29 10.04
CA ILE A 104 9.75 -17.73 9.79
C ILE A 104 8.66 -18.48 10.57
N ASN A 105 8.16 -19.57 10.00
CA ASN A 105 7.19 -20.47 10.64
C ASN A 105 7.77 -21.89 10.88
N SER A 106 9.04 -22.09 10.54
CA SER A 106 9.77 -23.36 10.58
C SER A 106 11.27 -23.08 10.74
N SER A 107 12.03 -24.09 11.16
CA SER A 107 13.50 -24.08 11.15
C SER A 107 14.10 -24.39 9.78
N ASP A 108 13.30 -24.89 8.82
CA ASP A 108 13.73 -25.08 7.44
C ASP A 108 13.83 -23.71 6.72
N PRO A 109 15.03 -23.26 6.32
CA PRO A 109 15.21 -21.97 5.66
C PRO A 109 14.60 -21.91 4.24
N LEU A 110 14.22 -23.06 3.66
CA LEU A 110 13.56 -23.12 2.35
C LEU A 110 12.03 -23.12 2.45
N ALA A 111 11.48 -23.25 3.67
CA ALA A 111 10.05 -23.15 3.88
C ALA A 111 9.55 -21.71 3.67
N PRO A 112 8.35 -21.52 3.08
CA PRO A 112 7.80 -20.18 2.89
C PRO A 112 7.54 -19.51 4.25
N PRO A 113 7.89 -18.22 4.41
CA PRO A 113 7.64 -17.50 5.66
C PRO A 113 6.15 -17.25 5.84
N GLN A 114 5.75 -16.97 7.08
CA GLN A 114 4.45 -16.36 7.37
C GLN A 114 4.54 -14.86 7.04
N ILE A 115 3.63 -14.39 6.18
CA ILE A 115 3.51 -12.99 5.81
C ILE A 115 2.12 -12.52 6.23
N ASP A 116 2.06 -11.58 7.17
CA ASP A 116 0.82 -10.93 7.61
C ASP A 116 0.96 -9.41 7.44
N PRO A 117 0.45 -8.84 6.33
CA PRO A 117 0.48 -7.40 6.11
C PRO A 117 -0.37 -6.60 7.09
N ARG A 118 -1.30 -7.25 7.82
CA ARG A 118 -2.29 -6.61 8.69
C ARG A 118 -3.01 -5.45 8.00
N CYS A 119 -3.38 -5.63 6.73
CA CYS A 119 -4.13 -4.65 5.96
C CYS A 119 -5.37 -4.22 6.74
N LEU A 120 -5.64 -2.91 6.77
CA LEU A 120 -6.79 -2.32 7.47
C LEU A 120 -6.78 -2.49 9.00
N SER A 121 -5.63 -2.83 9.60
CA SER A 121 -5.48 -2.84 11.07
C SER A 121 -5.70 -1.48 11.73
N LYS A 122 -5.64 -0.40 10.94
CA LYS A 122 -5.98 0.97 11.34
C LYS A 122 -7.21 1.45 10.57
N SER A 123 -8.24 1.93 11.26
CA SER A 123 -9.48 2.36 10.61
C SER A 123 -9.26 3.45 9.58
N ILE A 124 -8.31 4.37 9.83
CA ILE A 124 -7.98 5.48 8.92
C ILE A 124 -7.61 5.02 7.50
N ASP A 125 -7.04 3.82 7.35
CA ASP A 125 -6.72 3.25 6.04
C ASP A 125 -7.98 2.86 5.26
N LEU A 126 -8.92 2.19 5.93
CA LEU A 126 -10.21 1.82 5.34
C LEU A 126 -11.00 3.07 4.97
N GLU A 127 -11.06 4.04 5.86
CA GLU A 127 -11.75 5.31 5.63
C GLU A 127 -11.16 6.06 4.44
N THR A 128 -9.84 6.11 4.33
CA THR A 128 -9.13 6.71 3.18
C THR A 128 -9.47 5.98 1.88
N LEU A 129 -9.54 4.65 1.89
CA LEU A 129 -9.94 3.86 0.72
C LEU A 129 -11.40 4.07 0.34
N VAL A 130 -12.32 4.26 1.30
CA VAL A 130 -13.72 4.61 1.02
C VAL A 130 -13.79 5.94 0.26
N TYR A 131 -13.09 6.98 0.72
CA TYR A 131 -13.02 8.26 -0.02
C TYR A 131 -12.37 8.11 -1.39
N SER A 132 -11.38 7.21 -1.52
CA SER A 132 -10.73 6.91 -2.79
C SER A 132 -11.69 6.26 -3.78
N VAL A 133 -12.52 5.30 -3.35
CA VAL A 133 -13.55 4.68 -4.19
C VAL A 133 -14.59 5.72 -4.61
N LYS A 134 -15.07 6.56 -3.69
CA LYS A 134 -16.00 7.66 -4.00
C LYS A 134 -15.38 8.64 -5.01
N PHE A 135 -14.08 8.90 -4.91
CA PHE A 135 -13.35 9.72 -5.88
C PHE A 135 -13.30 9.05 -7.26
N GLY A 136 -12.95 7.77 -7.33
CA GLY A 136 -12.97 7.00 -8.59
C GLY A 136 -14.35 6.97 -9.25
N GLN A 137 -15.42 6.83 -8.45
CA GLN A 137 -16.80 6.93 -8.94
C GLN A 137 -17.11 8.31 -9.51
N LYS A 138 -16.71 9.39 -8.82
CA LYS A 138 -16.87 10.77 -9.32
C LYS A 138 -16.08 10.97 -10.61
N LEU A 139 -14.83 10.50 -10.66
CA LEU A 139 -13.96 10.59 -11.82
C LEU A 139 -14.58 9.88 -13.03
N SER A 140 -15.15 8.68 -12.85
CA SER A 140 -15.82 7.92 -13.92
C SER A 140 -17.03 8.64 -14.54
N LYS A 141 -17.62 9.60 -13.81
CA LYS A 141 -18.76 10.42 -14.25
C LYS A 141 -18.35 11.81 -14.73
N THR A 142 -17.04 12.07 -14.84
CA THR A 142 -16.49 13.37 -15.27
C THR A 142 -15.95 13.26 -16.69
N GLU A 143 -16.20 14.25 -17.55
CA GLU A 143 -15.65 14.26 -18.91
C GLU A 143 -14.12 14.40 -18.94
N PRO A 144 -13.42 13.80 -19.93
CA PRO A 144 -13.95 13.03 -21.07
C PRO A 144 -14.25 11.55 -20.74
N LEU A 145 -14.02 11.12 -19.49
CA LEU A 145 -14.17 9.73 -19.10
C LEU A 145 -15.64 9.29 -19.09
N ALA A 146 -16.55 10.18 -18.68
CA ALA A 146 -17.99 9.93 -18.67
C ALA A 146 -18.51 9.50 -20.04
N SER A 147 -18.01 10.11 -21.13
CA SER A 147 -18.40 9.77 -22.50
C SER A 147 -18.05 8.34 -22.94
N ILE A 148 -17.06 7.70 -22.31
CA ILE A 148 -16.59 6.36 -22.69
C ILE A 148 -16.98 5.26 -21.69
N VAL A 149 -17.45 5.62 -20.51
CA VAL A 149 -17.87 4.67 -19.47
C VAL A 149 -19.35 4.34 -19.65
N VAL A 150 -19.65 3.13 -20.14
CA VAL A 150 -21.02 2.64 -20.32
C VAL A 150 -21.69 2.36 -18.97
N THR A 151 -21.03 1.58 -18.12
CA THR A 151 -21.53 1.28 -16.77
C THR A 151 -20.40 0.80 -15.87
N ARG A 152 -20.51 1.11 -14.58
CA ARG A 152 -19.58 0.62 -13.56
C ARG A 152 -19.83 -0.87 -13.32
N GLN A 153 -18.75 -1.65 -13.27
CA GLN A 153 -18.80 -3.07 -12.91
C GLN A 153 -18.46 -3.25 -11.43
N ASP A 154 -17.37 -2.64 -10.98
CA ASP A 154 -16.85 -2.80 -9.63
C ASP A 154 -16.51 -1.46 -8.95
N PRO A 155 -16.85 -1.29 -7.65
CA PRO A 155 -17.91 -2.05 -6.98
C PRO A 155 -19.21 -2.01 -7.80
N ALA A 156 -20.16 -2.91 -7.56
CA ALA A 156 -21.42 -2.89 -8.31
C ALA A 156 -22.16 -1.54 -8.19
N PRO A 157 -22.96 -1.11 -9.20
CA PRO A 157 -23.61 0.20 -9.22
C PRO A 157 -24.44 0.57 -7.98
N ASP A 158 -25.03 -0.42 -7.31
CA ASP A 158 -25.84 -0.32 -6.09
C ASP A 158 -25.01 -0.15 -4.80
N VAL A 159 -23.73 -0.53 -4.82
CA VAL A 159 -22.77 -0.25 -3.74
C VAL A 159 -22.47 1.25 -3.73
N THR A 160 -23.19 1.96 -2.85
CA THR A 160 -23.25 3.43 -2.81
C THR A 160 -23.06 4.02 -1.41
N SER A 161 -23.44 3.31 -0.35
CA SER A 161 -23.22 3.77 1.03
C SER A 161 -21.78 3.50 1.47
N ASP A 162 -21.26 4.32 2.38
CA ASP A 162 -19.91 4.16 2.93
C ASP A 162 -19.71 2.79 3.59
N ALA A 163 -20.76 2.24 4.21
CA ALA A 163 -20.75 0.89 4.78
C ALA A 163 -20.64 -0.19 3.69
N ALA A 164 -21.44 -0.10 2.62
CA ALA A 164 -21.36 -1.07 1.52
C ALA A 164 -20.02 -1.00 0.78
N ILE A 165 -19.49 0.21 0.58
CA ILE A 165 -18.14 0.42 0.03
C ILE A 165 -17.08 -0.19 0.94
N SER A 166 -17.21 -0.03 2.26
CA SER A 166 -16.27 -0.61 3.23
C SER A 166 -16.24 -2.13 3.16
N GLU A 167 -17.40 -2.79 3.08
CA GLU A 167 -17.47 -4.25 2.94
C GLU A 167 -16.90 -4.72 1.59
N TYR A 168 -17.17 -3.99 0.51
CA TYR A 168 -16.51 -4.26 -0.78
C TYR A 168 -14.98 -4.15 -0.66
N ILE A 169 -14.45 -3.12 0.01
CA ILE A 169 -13.00 -2.95 0.19
C ILE A 169 -12.43 -4.12 0.99
N LYS A 170 -13.04 -4.50 2.11
CA LYS A 170 -12.57 -5.62 2.94
C LYS A 170 -12.52 -6.93 2.17
N ALA A 171 -13.50 -7.17 1.29
CA ALA A 171 -13.56 -8.38 0.48
C ALA A 171 -12.53 -8.40 -0.67
N ASN A 172 -12.07 -7.23 -1.14
CA ASN A 172 -11.32 -7.11 -2.39
C ASN A 172 -9.94 -6.43 -2.25
N ILE A 173 -9.55 -6.02 -1.05
CA ILE A 173 -8.27 -5.35 -0.84
C ILE A 173 -7.12 -6.31 -1.17
N GLY A 174 -6.16 -5.80 -1.95
CA GLY A 174 -4.95 -6.51 -2.34
C GLY A 174 -3.71 -5.67 -2.11
N SER A 175 -2.54 -6.30 -2.27
CA SER A 175 -1.25 -5.62 -2.25
C SER A 175 -0.94 -5.03 -3.63
N SER A 176 -0.32 -3.85 -3.68
CA SER A 176 0.33 -3.31 -4.88
C SER A 176 1.73 -3.89 -5.11
N HIS A 177 2.10 -4.94 -4.37
CA HIS A 177 3.40 -5.62 -4.43
C HIS A 177 4.60 -4.72 -4.05
N HIS A 178 4.38 -3.75 -3.16
CA HIS A 178 5.37 -2.79 -2.68
C HIS A 178 5.74 -2.97 -1.20
N SER A 179 5.95 -4.20 -0.74
CA SER A 179 6.35 -4.46 0.66
C SER A 179 7.73 -3.89 0.99
N ILE A 180 7.85 -3.21 2.14
CA ILE A 180 9.07 -2.56 2.63
C ILE A 180 9.20 -2.68 4.17
N GLY A 181 10.35 -2.26 4.71
CA GLY A 181 10.47 -1.90 6.13
C GLY A 181 10.67 -3.04 7.13
N THR A 182 10.80 -4.29 6.68
CA THR A 182 11.04 -5.45 7.56
C THR A 182 12.42 -5.48 8.21
N VAL A 183 13.38 -4.71 7.69
CA VAL A 183 14.77 -4.59 8.19
C VAL A 183 15.14 -3.10 8.29
N ALA A 184 14.28 -2.31 8.94
CA ALA A 184 14.32 -0.86 8.89
C ALA A 184 15.70 -0.24 9.21
N LEU A 185 16.14 0.69 8.36
CA LEU A 185 17.26 1.59 8.61
C LEU A 185 16.83 2.68 9.59
N ALA A 186 17.23 2.51 10.85
CA ALA A 186 16.92 3.42 11.95
C ALA A 186 17.88 3.16 13.12
N PRO A 187 17.98 4.07 14.11
CA PRO A 187 18.73 3.80 15.33
C PRO A 187 18.27 2.52 16.01
N LYS A 188 19.21 1.74 16.57
CA LYS A 188 18.93 0.45 17.22
C LYS A 188 17.96 0.63 18.39
N GLU A 189 18.15 1.67 19.18
CA GLU A 189 17.31 2.05 20.32
C GLU A 189 15.87 2.40 19.91
N HIS A 190 15.64 2.72 18.63
CA HIS A 190 14.31 2.95 18.09
C HIS A 190 13.64 1.69 17.54
N GLY A 191 14.36 0.57 17.46
CA GLY A 191 13.92 -0.67 16.82
C GLY A 191 14.42 -0.84 15.38
N GLY A 192 15.44 -0.09 14.96
CA GLY A 192 16.10 -0.32 13.68
C GLY A 192 16.93 -1.59 13.65
N VAL A 193 17.10 -2.17 12.46
CA VAL A 193 17.82 -3.44 12.23
C VAL A 193 19.18 -3.21 11.57
N VAL A 194 19.31 -2.18 10.73
CA VAL A 194 20.57 -1.78 10.09
C VAL A 194 20.95 -0.34 10.42
N ASP A 195 22.26 -0.09 10.48
CA ASP A 195 22.82 1.26 10.64
C ASP A 195 22.90 2.05 9.32
N THR A 196 23.45 3.26 9.38
CA THR A 196 23.62 4.15 8.20
C THR A 196 24.66 3.64 7.19
N LYS A 197 25.45 2.63 7.54
CA LYS A 197 26.35 1.88 6.64
C LYS A 197 25.72 0.57 6.18
N LEU A 198 24.41 0.41 6.38
CA LEU A 198 23.60 -0.77 6.03
C LEU A 198 24.01 -2.04 6.77
N LYS A 199 24.81 -1.95 7.83
CA LYS A 199 25.28 -3.10 8.59
C LYS A 199 24.22 -3.53 9.60
N VAL A 200 23.93 -4.83 9.64
CA VAL A 200 23.00 -5.41 10.60
C VAL A 200 23.59 -5.28 12.00
N TYR A 201 22.84 -4.66 12.91
CA TYR A 201 23.28 -4.48 14.29
C TYR A 201 23.60 -5.82 14.95
N GLY A 202 24.74 -5.88 15.65
CA GLY A 202 25.20 -7.11 16.31
C GLY A 202 25.96 -8.08 15.40
N THR A 203 26.20 -7.73 14.14
CA THR A 203 27.02 -8.52 13.21
C THR A 203 28.31 -7.79 12.83
N ALA A 204 29.32 -8.54 12.39
CA ALA A 204 30.60 -7.96 11.96
C ALA A 204 30.57 -7.42 10.53
N ASN A 205 30.03 -8.18 9.57
CA ASN A 205 30.11 -7.87 8.13
C ASN A 205 28.86 -8.31 7.34
N VAL A 206 27.69 -8.32 7.96
CA VAL A 206 26.42 -8.59 7.27
C VAL A 206 25.72 -7.27 6.98
N ARG A 207 25.27 -7.09 5.74
CA ARG A 207 24.54 -5.90 5.30
C ARG A 207 23.25 -6.30 4.59
N VAL A 208 22.27 -5.40 4.61
CA VAL A 208 21.01 -5.53 3.83
C VAL A 208 20.86 -4.32 2.92
N ALA A 209 20.62 -4.55 1.63
CA ALA A 209 20.59 -3.52 0.59
C ALA A 209 19.44 -3.78 -0.39
N ASP A 210 18.21 -3.72 0.11
CA ASP A 210 16.99 -3.93 -0.65
C ASP A 210 15.84 -3.06 -0.09
N ALA A 211 14.60 -3.31 -0.51
CA ALA A 211 13.43 -2.55 -0.07
C ALA A 211 13.12 -2.65 1.44
N SER A 212 13.57 -3.72 2.11
CA SER A 212 13.30 -3.96 3.53
C SER A 212 13.89 -2.89 4.45
N ILE A 213 14.91 -2.14 3.99
CA ILE A 213 15.55 -1.11 4.81
C ILE A 213 14.76 0.19 4.88
N MET A 214 13.77 0.40 4.00
CA MET A 214 12.99 1.64 3.96
C MET A 214 12.05 1.70 5.18
N PRO A 215 12.25 2.62 6.14
CA PRO A 215 11.51 2.59 7.41
C PRO A 215 10.06 3.10 7.29
N LEU A 216 9.71 3.76 6.19
CA LEU A 216 8.39 4.36 5.97
C LEU A 216 8.03 4.29 4.48
N HIS A 217 6.74 4.08 4.19
CA HIS A 217 6.27 3.95 2.81
C HIS A 217 6.42 5.25 2.03
N ILE A 218 6.80 5.10 0.75
CA ILE A 218 6.98 6.19 -0.19
C ILE A 218 5.79 6.27 -1.14
N GLY A 219 5.48 7.47 -1.62
CA GLY A 219 4.42 7.71 -2.61
C GLY A 219 4.87 7.45 -4.04
N SER A 220 5.39 6.25 -4.30
CA SER A 220 5.92 5.83 -5.61
C SER A 220 6.06 4.31 -5.65
N HIS A 221 6.05 3.75 -6.87
CA HIS A 221 6.56 2.40 -7.14
C HIS A 221 8.01 2.27 -6.64
N THR A 222 8.32 1.13 -6.02
CA THR A 222 9.56 0.97 -5.24
C THR A 222 10.81 0.73 -6.08
N GLN A 223 10.65 0.30 -7.34
CA GLN A 223 11.77 -0.12 -8.21
C GLN A 223 12.90 0.93 -8.29
N ARG A 224 12.57 2.20 -8.58
CA ARG A 224 13.59 3.25 -8.72
C ARG A 224 14.34 3.50 -7.41
N THR A 225 13.62 3.47 -6.29
CA THR A 225 14.21 3.64 -4.96
C THR A 225 15.13 2.48 -4.61
N VAL A 226 14.75 1.24 -4.95
CA VAL A 226 15.59 0.05 -4.74
C VAL A 226 16.87 0.13 -5.57
N TYR A 227 16.81 0.59 -6.83
CA TYR A 227 18.02 0.86 -7.61
C TYR A 227 18.93 1.90 -6.92
N GLY A 228 18.35 3.02 -6.44
CA GLY A 228 19.10 4.03 -5.69
C GLY A 228 19.74 3.50 -4.40
N ILE A 229 19.05 2.59 -3.69
CA ILE A 229 19.59 1.89 -2.52
C ILE A 229 20.77 1.01 -2.94
N GLY A 230 20.64 0.24 -4.02
CA GLY A 230 21.72 -0.60 -4.55
C GLY A 230 22.97 0.20 -4.92
N GLU A 231 22.81 1.30 -5.65
CA GLU A 231 23.90 2.21 -6.02
C GLU A 231 24.61 2.78 -4.79
N LYS A 232 23.84 3.26 -3.81
CA LYS A 232 24.39 3.79 -2.56
C LYS A 232 25.10 2.70 -1.75
N ALA A 233 24.53 1.50 -1.69
CA ALA A 233 25.13 0.35 -1.01
C ALA A 233 26.48 -0.03 -1.65
N ALA A 234 26.55 -0.08 -2.98
CA ALA A 234 27.79 -0.35 -3.70
C ALA A 234 28.88 0.66 -3.37
N LYS A 235 28.53 1.96 -3.28
CA LYS A 235 29.46 3.01 -2.84
C LYS A 235 29.94 2.79 -1.40
N ILE A 236 29.03 2.49 -0.47
CA ILE A 236 29.37 2.22 0.94
C ILE A 236 30.34 1.03 1.04
N ILE A 237 30.05 -0.06 0.34
CA ILE A 237 30.86 -1.29 0.36
C ILE A 237 32.25 -1.03 -0.21
N LYS A 238 32.37 -0.33 -1.34
CA LYS A 238 33.67 0.04 -1.92
C LYS A 238 34.52 0.98 -1.04
N SER A 239 33.87 1.71 -0.13
CA SER A 239 34.52 2.65 0.80
C SER A 239 34.82 2.06 2.18
N THR A 240 34.56 0.77 2.39
CA THR A 240 34.87 0.05 3.64
C THR A 240 36.17 -0.71 3.48
#